data_AF-J4V3V5-F1
#
_entry.id   AF-J4V3V5-F1
#
_cell.length_a   1.000
_cell.length_b   1.000
_cell.length_c   1.000
_cell.angle_alpha   90.00
_cell.angle_beta   90.00
_cell.angle_gamma   90.00
#
_symmetry.space_group_name_H-M   'P 1'
#
loop_
_entity.id
_entity.type
_entity.pdbx_description
1 polymer ?
#
loop_
_entity_poly.entity_id
_entity_poly.type
_entity_poly.pdbx_seq_one_letter_code
_entity_poly.pdbx_strand_id
1 'polypeptide(L)'
;MSKWSINQFLNTYISIIIIYSVWRWFTDFELGINFNLFGVSIGLWVISETLYKFWSPSFRLISGFVGFLVLMLFGTMPNAVFENFSEYWWIILFWIPAIFSNQKPKYTRTYKWFFLGMISYLSAFSIWLTGVPDHLSCSPDSIIQAHGIWHLLTALATYFFFIHYRSIKTV
;
A
#
# COMPACT_ATOMS: atom_id res chain seq x y z
N MET A 1 -9.78 6.43 -13.49
CA MET A 1 -9.41 5.04 -13.12
C MET A 1 -9.67 4.16 -14.33
N SER A 2 -8.73 3.27 -14.65
CA SER A 2 -8.60 2.66 -15.98
C SER A 2 -9.86 1.92 -16.44
N LYS A 3 -10.12 1.95 -17.75
CA LYS A 3 -11.24 1.22 -18.39
C LYS A 3 -10.92 -0.26 -18.58
N TRP A 4 -10.26 -0.89 -17.61
CA TRP A 4 -9.84 -2.28 -17.74
C TRP A 4 -11.03 -3.21 -17.60
N SER A 5 -11.05 -4.25 -18.45
CA SER A 5 -11.95 -5.38 -18.24
C SER A 5 -11.53 -6.19 -17.00
N ILE A 6 -12.46 -6.96 -16.43
CA ILE A 6 -12.18 -7.85 -15.31
C ILE A 6 -11.05 -8.83 -15.67
N ASN A 7 -11.05 -9.37 -16.90
CA ASN A 7 -10.01 -10.29 -17.37
C ASN A 7 -8.63 -9.62 -17.41
N GLN A 8 -8.54 -8.38 -17.92
CA GLN A 8 -7.28 -7.63 -17.92
C GLN A 8 -6.76 -7.40 -16.50
N PHE A 9 -7.64 -7.02 -15.57
CA PHE A 9 -7.27 -6.85 -14.17
C PHE A 9 -6.74 -8.14 -13.55
N LEU A 10 -7.50 -9.24 -13.67
CA LEU A 10 -7.12 -10.54 -13.08
C LEU A 10 -5.82 -11.07 -13.68
N ASN A 11 -5.68 -11.05 -15.01
CA ASN A 11 -4.47 -11.53 -15.68
C ASN A 11 -3.24 -10.71 -15.26
N THR A 12 -3.38 -9.38 -15.15
CA THR A 12 -2.28 -8.51 -14.70
C THR A 12 -1.90 -8.81 -13.26
N TYR A 13 -2.88 -8.91 -12.37
CA TYR A 13 -2.66 -9.20 -10.95
C TYR A 13 -1.98 -10.56 -10.74
N ILE A 14 -2.49 -11.62 -11.37
CA ILE A 14 -1.93 -12.97 -11.30
C ILE A 14 -0.50 -12.99 -11.87
N SER A 15 -0.26 -12.31 -13.00
CA SER A 15 1.07 -12.23 -13.59
C SER A 15 2.08 -11.57 -12.64
N ILE A 16 1.71 -10.45 -12.01
CA ILE A 16 2.56 -9.76 -11.02
C ILE A 16 2.90 -10.70 -9.86
N ILE A 17 1.90 -11.42 -9.32
CA ILE A 17 2.12 -12.37 -8.21
C ILE A 17 3.06 -13.50 -8.62
N ILE A 18 2.83 -14.12 -9.78
CA ILE A 18 3.67 -15.23 -10.26
C ILE A 18 5.10 -14.74 -10.48
N ILE A 19 5.29 -13.62 -11.18
CA ILE A 19 6.62 -13.05 -11.44
C ILE A 19 7.32 -12.73 -10.13
N TYR A 20 6.65 -12.04 -9.20
CA TYR A 20 7.21 -11.71 -7.89
C TYR A 20 7.58 -12.98 -7.10
N SER A 21 6.71 -13.98 -7.07
CA SER A 21 6.93 -15.21 -6.30
C SER A 21 8.11 -16.02 -6.86
N VAL A 22 8.17 -16.17 -8.19
CA VAL A 22 9.27 -16.88 -8.86
C VAL A 22 10.58 -16.13 -8.67
N TRP A 23 10.59 -14.81 -8.86
CA TRP A 23 11.82 -14.02 -8.69
C TRP A 23 12.31 -14.09 -7.23
N ARG A 24 11.42 -13.83 -6.27
CA ARG A 24 11.73 -13.87 -4.83
C ARG A 24 12.26 -15.24 -4.40
N TRP A 25 11.84 -16.33 -5.03
CA TRP A 25 12.37 -17.67 -4.76
C TRP A 25 13.88 -17.76 -4.98
N PHE A 26 14.41 -17.02 -5.96
CA PHE A 26 15.83 -17.03 -6.31
C PHE A 26 16.63 -15.89 -5.67
N THR A 27 15.97 -14.97 -4.97
CA THR A 27 16.58 -13.77 -4.40
C THR A 27 16.10 -13.56 -2.96
N ASP A 28 15.87 -12.31 -2.55
CA ASP A 28 15.35 -11.92 -1.25
C ASP A 28 14.05 -11.11 -1.39
N PHE A 29 13.63 -10.47 -0.30
CA PHE A 29 12.45 -9.59 -0.25
C PHE A 29 12.57 -8.36 -1.17
N GLU A 30 13.79 -7.99 -1.56
CA GLU A 30 14.11 -6.84 -2.39
C GLU A 30 14.51 -7.23 -3.83
N LEU A 31 14.25 -8.49 -4.20
CA LEU A 31 14.45 -9.06 -5.52
C LEU A 31 15.91 -9.02 -6.03
N GLY A 32 16.89 -8.84 -5.13
CA GLY A 32 18.31 -8.68 -5.49
C GLY A 32 18.64 -7.38 -6.24
N ILE A 33 17.70 -6.45 -6.32
CA ILE A 33 17.86 -5.13 -6.99
C ILE A 33 17.36 -3.98 -6.12
N ASN A 34 17.28 -4.19 -4.80
CA ASN A 34 16.72 -3.26 -3.81
C ASN A 34 15.27 -2.85 -4.10
N PHE A 35 14.50 -3.68 -4.83
CA PHE A 35 13.12 -3.39 -5.19
C PHE A 35 12.16 -3.93 -4.14
N ASN A 36 11.64 -3.04 -3.30
CA ASN A 36 10.65 -3.39 -2.29
C ASN A 36 9.22 -3.32 -2.86
N LEU A 37 8.69 -4.45 -3.35
CA LEU A 37 7.35 -4.49 -3.96
C LEU A 37 6.25 -4.02 -3.00
N PHE A 38 6.36 -4.36 -1.71
CA PHE A 38 5.38 -3.96 -0.70
C PHE A 38 5.38 -2.43 -0.51
N GLY A 39 6.54 -1.82 -0.32
CA GLY A 39 6.73 -0.37 -0.14
C GLY A 39 6.24 0.42 -1.36
N VAL A 40 6.57 -0.04 -2.57
CA VAL A 40 6.05 0.53 -3.81
C VAL A 40 4.52 0.43 -3.85
N SER A 41 3.96 -0.75 -3.57
CA SER A 41 2.52 -1.00 -3.68
C SER A 41 1.71 -0.13 -2.72
N ILE A 42 2.13 -0.01 -1.45
CA ILE A 42 1.41 0.81 -0.47
C ILE A 42 1.53 2.30 -0.77
N GLY A 43 2.71 2.76 -1.21
CA GLY A 43 2.91 4.13 -1.66
C GLY A 43 2.01 4.48 -2.84
N LEU A 44 2.04 3.65 -3.90
CA LEU A 44 1.19 3.81 -5.08
C LEU A 44 -0.30 3.83 -4.73
N TRP A 45 -0.73 2.98 -3.81
CA TRP A 45 -2.12 2.93 -3.37
C TRP A 45 -2.56 4.23 -2.68
N VAL A 46 -1.81 4.71 -1.68
CA VAL A 46 -2.15 5.94 -0.94
C VAL A 46 -2.09 7.18 -1.85
N ILE A 47 -1.08 7.25 -2.73
CA ILE A 47 -0.97 8.32 -3.72
C ILE A 47 -2.20 8.30 -4.64
N SER A 48 -2.59 7.13 -5.15
CA SER A 48 -3.75 6.98 -6.02
C SER A 48 -5.04 7.43 -5.33
N GLU A 49 -5.24 7.07 -4.06
CA GLU A 49 -6.44 7.45 -3.30
C GLU A 49 -6.46 8.95 -2.98
N THR A 50 -5.32 9.52 -2.62
CA THR A 50 -5.20 10.97 -2.35
C THR A 50 -5.42 11.76 -3.63
N LEU A 51 -4.84 11.31 -4.75
CA LEU A 51 -5.04 11.91 -6.06
C LEU A 51 -6.48 11.77 -6.54
N TYR A 52 -7.17 10.67 -6.21
CA TYR A 52 -8.60 10.51 -6.47
C TYR A 52 -9.44 11.56 -5.70
N LYS A 53 -9.12 11.79 -4.43
CA LYS A 53 -9.87 12.74 -3.59
C LYS A 53 -9.63 14.20 -3.96
N PHE A 54 -8.37 14.57 -4.16
CA PHE A 54 -7.91 15.97 -4.25
C PHE A 54 -7.40 16.33 -5.64
N TRP A 55 -7.90 15.63 -6.68
CA TRP A 55 -7.43 15.80 -8.04
C TRP A 55 -7.44 17.27 -8.48
N SER A 56 -6.28 17.75 -8.94
CA SER A 56 -6.12 18.96 -9.75
C SER A 56 -4.91 18.78 -10.66
N PRO A 57 -4.80 19.54 -11.77
CA PRO A 57 -3.63 19.46 -12.64
C PRO A 57 -2.30 19.70 -11.90
N SER A 58 -2.27 20.67 -10.97
CA SER A 58 -1.09 20.97 -10.16
C SER A 58 -0.82 19.88 -9.12
N PHE A 59 -1.85 19.40 -8.40
CA PHE A 59 -1.68 18.36 -7.39
C PHE A 59 -1.16 17.05 -8.00
N ARG A 60 -1.54 16.75 -9.25
CA ARG A 60 -1.03 15.59 -10.00
C ARG A 60 0.49 15.59 -10.11
N LEU A 61 1.13 16.74 -10.31
CA LEU A 61 2.59 16.81 -10.46
C LEU A 61 3.32 16.54 -9.14
N ILE A 62 2.73 16.96 -8.02
CA ILE A 62 3.33 16.84 -6.69
C ILE A 62 2.84 15.61 -5.92
N SER A 63 1.87 14.84 -6.43
CA SER A 63 1.24 13.75 -5.68
C SER A 63 2.23 12.64 -5.31
N GLY A 64 3.31 12.45 -6.07
CA GLY A 64 4.36 11.48 -5.74
C GLY A 64 4.99 11.72 -4.37
N PHE A 65 5.05 12.97 -3.91
CA PHE A 65 5.56 13.32 -2.58
C PHE A 65 4.72 12.77 -1.44
N VAL A 66 3.44 12.45 -1.66
CA VAL A 66 2.61 11.76 -0.65
C VAL A 66 3.22 10.41 -0.26
N GLY A 67 3.91 9.74 -1.20
CA GLY A 67 4.62 8.49 -0.90
C GLY A 67 5.69 8.65 0.18
N PHE A 68 6.36 9.81 0.28
CA PHE A 68 7.34 10.06 1.34
C PHE A 68 6.69 10.16 2.73
N LEU A 69 5.43 10.64 2.81
CA LEU A 69 4.67 10.58 4.06
C LEU A 69 4.41 9.14 4.49
N VAL A 70 4.13 8.26 3.52
CA VAL A 70 3.98 6.82 3.77
C VAL A 70 5.30 6.23 4.24
N LEU A 71 6.42 6.50 3.57
CA LEU A 71 7.74 6.02 3.99
C LEU A 71 8.06 6.42 5.44
N MET A 72 7.77 7.67 5.83
CA MET A 72 7.98 8.13 7.20
C MET A 72 7.13 7.36 8.21
N LEU A 73 5.88 7.03 7.90
CA LEU A 73 5.03 6.19 8.76
C LEU A 73 5.61 4.78 8.97
N PHE A 74 6.36 4.27 7.98
CA PHE A 74 7.07 3.00 8.07
C PHE A 74 8.53 3.13 8.55
N GLY A 75 8.91 4.32 9.06
CA GLY A 75 10.21 4.54 9.70
C GLY A 75 11.34 4.97 8.76
N THR A 76 11.07 5.21 7.47
CA THR A 76 12.08 5.68 6.51
C THR A 76 11.95 7.18 6.27
N MET A 77 12.94 7.95 6.71
CA MET A 77 12.95 9.42 6.55
C MET A 77 13.42 9.84 5.14
N PRO A 78 12.96 11.00 4.62
CA PRO A 78 13.34 11.45 3.28
C PRO A 78 14.85 11.61 3.07
N ASN A 79 15.59 12.08 4.08
CA ASN A 79 17.05 12.22 3.98
C ASN A 79 17.74 10.87 3.75
N ALA A 80 17.30 9.81 4.43
CA ALA A 80 17.83 8.46 4.23
C ALA A 80 17.59 7.95 2.79
N VAL A 81 16.45 8.30 2.18
CA VAL A 81 16.14 7.98 0.79
C VAL A 81 17.10 8.68 -0.18
N PHE A 82 17.39 9.96 0.06
CA PHE A 82 18.27 10.73 -0.82
C PHE A 82 19.74 10.35 -0.67
N GLU A 83 20.19 10.06 0.55
CA GLU A 83 21.56 9.61 0.83
C GLU A 83 21.81 8.20 0.28
N ASN A 84 20.79 7.33 0.27
CA ASN A 84 20.89 5.93 -0.17
C ASN A 84 20.02 5.66 -1.40
N PHE A 85 20.06 6.54 -2.40
CA PHE A 85 19.18 6.44 -3.56
C PHE A 85 19.27 5.09 -4.31
N SER A 86 20.42 4.41 -4.31
CA SER A 86 20.57 3.07 -4.90
C SER A 86 19.72 2.00 -4.22
N GLU A 87 19.35 2.19 -2.96
CA GLU A 87 18.47 1.28 -2.19
C GLU A 87 16.99 1.64 -2.38
N TYR A 88 16.71 2.92 -2.67
CA TYR A 88 15.35 3.45 -2.75
C TYR A 88 14.96 3.96 -4.15
N TRP A 89 15.68 3.59 -5.20
CA TRP A 89 15.48 4.12 -6.56
C TRP A 89 14.03 4.01 -7.07
N TRP A 90 13.31 3.01 -6.57
CA TRP A 90 11.91 2.74 -6.87
C TRP A 90 10.96 3.84 -6.40
N ILE A 91 11.39 4.81 -5.59
CA ILE A 91 10.59 6.01 -5.25
C ILE A 91 10.18 6.81 -6.47
N ILE A 92 10.89 6.68 -7.60
CA ILE A 92 10.51 7.32 -8.87
C ILE A 92 9.13 6.81 -9.32
N LEU A 93 8.81 5.56 -9.00
CA LEU A 93 7.53 4.95 -9.35
C LEU A 93 6.34 5.61 -8.65
N PHE A 94 6.56 6.39 -7.58
CA PHE A 94 5.49 7.15 -6.91
C PHE A 94 4.77 8.15 -7.84
N TRP A 95 5.36 8.50 -8.99
CA TRP A 95 4.70 9.34 -9.99
C TRP A 95 3.86 8.57 -11.03
N ILE A 96 3.81 7.23 -10.97
CA ILE A 96 2.95 6.42 -11.84
C ILE A 96 1.47 6.85 -11.77
N PRO A 97 0.84 7.05 -10.61
CA PRO A 97 -0.56 7.45 -10.53
C PRO A 97 -0.83 8.80 -11.20
N ALA A 98 0.16 9.71 -11.16
CA ALA A 98 0.09 11.01 -11.82
C ALA A 98 0.03 10.89 -13.35
N ILE A 99 0.79 9.96 -13.93
CA ILE A 99 0.80 9.70 -15.38
C ILE A 99 -0.56 9.17 -15.84
N PHE A 100 -1.20 8.29 -15.07
CA PHE A 100 -2.46 7.65 -15.45
C PHE A 100 -3.72 8.46 -15.08
N SER A 101 -3.64 9.39 -14.13
CA SER A 101 -4.79 10.16 -13.65
C SER A 101 -4.95 11.48 -14.39
N ASN A 102 -5.11 11.42 -15.72
CA ASN A 102 -5.18 12.62 -16.56
C ASN A 102 -6.51 13.39 -16.49
N GLN A 103 -7.53 12.82 -15.84
CA GLN A 103 -8.86 13.41 -15.75
C GLN A 103 -9.36 13.38 -14.30
N LYS A 104 -10.12 14.42 -13.92
CA LYS A 104 -10.82 14.48 -12.64
C LYS A 104 -11.75 13.27 -12.50
N PRO A 105 -11.82 12.63 -11.32
CA PRO A 105 -12.80 11.58 -11.08
C PRO A 105 -14.24 12.08 -11.26
N LYS A 106 -15.07 11.24 -11.90
CA LYS A 106 -16.51 11.50 -12.10
C LYS A 106 -17.36 11.15 -10.87
N TYR A 107 -16.78 10.45 -9.91
CA TYR A 107 -17.47 9.93 -8.74
C TYR A 107 -16.68 10.26 -7.47
N THR A 108 -17.37 10.30 -6.33
CA THR A 108 -16.78 10.40 -5.00
C THR A 108 -16.99 9.11 -4.21
N ARG A 109 -16.26 8.97 -3.10
CA ARG A 109 -16.41 7.87 -2.14
C ARG A 109 -16.67 8.42 -0.74
N THR A 110 -17.24 7.60 0.12
CA THR A 110 -17.26 7.90 1.56
C THR A 110 -15.94 7.49 2.20
N TYR A 111 -15.34 8.37 3.00
CA TYR A 111 -14.03 8.11 3.63
C TYR A 111 -14.13 7.51 5.02
N LYS A 112 -15.34 7.36 5.59
CA LYS A 112 -15.55 6.68 6.88
C LYS A 112 -14.89 5.30 6.89
N TRP A 113 -15.14 4.49 5.87
CA TRP A 113 -14.59 3.14 5.76
C TRP A 113 -13.10 3.13 5.43
N PHE A 114 -12.60 4.14 4.71
CA PHE A 114 -11.16 4.29 4.50
C PHE A 114 -10.44 4.49 5.83
N PHE A 115 -10.91 5.41 6.68
CA PHE A 115 -10.28 5.66 7.98
C PHE A 115 -10.38 4.46 8.93
N LEU A 116 -11.52 3.77 8.97
CA LEU A 116 -11.65 2.52 9.74
C LEU A 116 -10.66 1.46 9.25
N GLY A 117 -10.52 1.30 7.93
CA GLY A 117 -9.53 0.42 7.33
C GLY A 117 -8.10 0.79 7.70
N MET A 118 -7.75 2.09 7.65
CA MET A 118 -6.43 2.58 8.06
C MET A 118 -6.14 2.34 9.54
N ILE A 119 -7.11 2.58 10.42
CA ILE A 119 -6.97 2.32 11.86
C ILE A 119 -6.72 0.83 12.11
N SER A 120 -7.50 -0.06 11.48
CA SER A 120 -7.30 -1.50 11.58
C SER A 120 -5.94 -1.93 11.04
N TYR A 121 -5.54 -1.40 9.88
CA TYR A 121 -4.27 -1.74 9.24
C TYR A 121 -3.05 -1.25 10.04
N LEU A 122 -3.06 0.00 10.50
CA LEU A 122 -1.96 0.55 11.31
C LEU A 122 -1.90 -0.13 12.69
N SER A 123 -3.04 -0.46 13.30
CA SER A 123 -3.07 -1.28 14.52
C SER A 123 -2.46 -2.66 14.28
N ALA A 124 -2.77 -3.30 13.15
CA ALA A 124 -2.14 -4.55 12.78
C ALA A 124 -0.63 -4.37 12.63
N PHE A 125 -0.18 -3.35 11.90
CA PHE A 125 1.25 -3.08 11.73
C PHE A 125 1.97 -2.88 13.07
N SER A 126 1.39 -2.13 14.02
CA SER A 126 1.97 -1.98 15.37
C SER A 126 2.08 -3.31 16.12
N ILE A 127 1.10 -4.21 15.97
CA ILE A 127 1.18 -5.56 16.55
C ILE A 127 2.24 -6.40 15.84
N TRP A 128 2.37 -6.29 14.52
CA TRP A 128 3.40 -7.01 13.76
C TRP A 128 4.82 -6.68 14.26
N LEU A 129 5.08 -5.41 14.61
CA LEU A 129 6.37 -4.98 15.16
C LEU A 129 6.71 -5.61 16.52
N THR A 130 5.73 -6.15 17.25
CA THR A 130 5.90 -6.75 18.59
C THR A 130 5.57 -8.24 18.64
N GLY A 131 4.97 -8.80 17.58
CA GLY A 131 4.61 -10.21 17.46
C GLY A 131 5.70 -11.10 16.86
N VAL A 132 6.97 -10.71 17.01
CA VAL A 132 8.15 -11.41 16.46
C VAL A 132 8.75 -12.38 17.48
N PRO A 133 9.54 -13.39 17.05
CA PRO A 133 10.25 -14.28 17.97
C PRO A 133 11.04 -13.50 19.04
N ASP A 134 11.15 -14.10 20.23
CA ASP A 134 11.86 -13.55 21.39
C ASP A 134 11.27 -12.27 22.03
N HIS A 135 10.12 -11.79 21.55
CA HIS A 135 9.36 -10.72 22.21
C HIS A 135 8.35 -11.28 23.23
N LEU A 136 8.13 -10.59 24.34
CA LEU A 136 7.19 -11.02 25.41
C LEU A 136 5.75 -11.25 24.92
N SER A 137 5.36 -10.60 23.83
CA SER A 137 4.04 -10.74 23.20
C SER A 137 3.94 -11.91 22.22
N CYS A 138 5.03 -12.64 21.99
CA CYS A 138 5.08 -13.81 21.13
C CYS A 138 4.89 -15.08 21.96
N SER A 139 3.69 -15.67 21.88
CA SER A 139 3.37 -16.95 22.49
C SER A 139 2.66 -17.82 21.45
N PRO A 140 3.41 -18.62 20.67
CA PRO A 140 2.87 -19.33 19.49
C PRO A 140 1.83 -20.39 19.85
N ASP A 141 1.93 -20.97 21.05
CA ASP A 141 1.01 -22.00 21.53
C ASP A 141 -0.28 -21.44 22.15
N SER A 142 -0.39 -20.11 22.30
CA SER A 142 -1.58 -19.46 22.83
C SER A 142 -2.69 -19.38 21.77
N ILE A 143 -3.94 -19.62 22.20
CA ILE A 143 -5.13 -19.38 21.38
C ILE A 143 -5.25 -17.89 21.02
N ILE A 144 -4.93 -17.00 21.97
CA ILE A 144 -4.88 -15.55 21.75
C ILE A 144 -3.41 -15.16 21.65
N GLN A 145 -2.96 -14.95 20.43
CA GLN A 145 -1.59 -14.56 20.13
C GLN A 145 -1.56 -13.31 19.24
N ALA A 146 -0.48 -12.51 19.37
CA ALA A 146 -0.28 -11.29 18.58
C ALA A 146 -0.43 -11.54 17.07
N HIS A 147 0.11 -12.65 16.56
CA HIS A 147 0.00 -13.03 15.15
C HIS A 147 -1.45 -13.28 14.71
N GLY A 148 -2.26 -13.91 15.57
CA GLY A 148 -3.69 -14.14 15.32
C GLY A 148 -4.47 -12.82 15.29
N ILE A 149 -4.20 -11.92 16.23
CA ILE A 149 -4.83 -10.58 16.26
C ILE A 149 -4.43 -9.77 15.02
N TRP A 150 -3.16 -9.85 14.60
CA TRP A 150 -2.69 -9.25 13.35
C TRP A 150 -3.49 -9.73 12.12
N HIS A 151 -3.73 -11.04 11.99
CA HIS A 151 -4.56 -11.59 10.93
C HIS A 151 -6.01 -11.07 10.96
N LEU A 152 -6.62 -10.99 12.15
CA LEU A 152 -7.99 -10.48 12.27
C LEU A 152 -8.08 -8.99 11.89
N LEU A 153 -7.13 -8.18 12.34
CA LEU A 153 -7.10 -6.75 12.02
C LEU A 153 -6.84 -6.50 10.53
N THR A 154 -5.98 -7.28 9.88
CA THR A 154 -5.75 -7.19 8.43
C THR A 154 -6.96 -7.64 7.61
N ALA A 155 -7.69 -8.67 8.07
CA ALA A 155 -8.97 -9.07 7.47
C ALA A 155 -10.03 -7.96 7.60
N LEU A 156 -10.15 -7.33 8.77
CA LEU A 156 -11.04 -6.19 8.99
C LEU A 156 -10.65 -4.99 8.11
N ALA A 157 -9.36 -4.67 8.03
CA ALA A 157 -8.88 -3.60 7.16
C ALA A 157 -9.29 -3.85 5.70
N THR A 158 -9.08 -5.07 5.21
CA THR A 158 -9.47 -5.48 3.85
C THR A 158 -10.97 -5.32 3.62
N TYR A 159 -11.80 -5.76 4.58
CA TYR A 159 -13.24 -5.60 4.51
C TYR A 159 -13.67 -4.13 4.46
N PHE A 160 -13.09 -3.27 5.29
CA PHE A 160 -13.39 -1.84 5.26
C PHE A 160 -12.94 -1.16 3.97
N PHE A 161 -11.76 -1.49 3.43
CA PHE A 161 -11.33 -0.99 2.13
C PHE A 161 -12.25 -1.46 0.99
N PHE A 162 -12.73 -2.71 1.04
CA PHE A 162 -13.72 -3.20 0.09
C PHE A 162 -15.01 -2.35 0.12
N ILE A 163 -15.57 -2.07 1.29
CA ILE A 163 -16.75 -1.20 1.41
C ILE A 163 -16.43 0.22 0.93
N HIS A 164 -15.27 0.77 1.28
CA HIS A 164 -14.83 2.07 0.82
C HIS A 164 -14.87 2.17 -0.71
N TYR A 165 -14.28 1.21 -1.42
CA TYR A 165 -14.26 1.20 -2.88
C TYR A 165 -15.64 1.00 -3.52
N ARG A 166 -16.58 0.36 -2.82
CA ARG A 166 -17.96 0.21 -3.28
C ARG A 166 -18.87 1.39 -2.94
N SER A 167 -18.43 2.30 -2.08
CA SER A 167 -19.23 3.45 -1.61
C SER A 167 -19.32 4.62 -2.61
N ILE A 168 -19.43 4.30 -3.90
CA ILE A 168 -19.36 5.27 -4.99
C ILE A 168 -20.65 6.10 -5.06
N LYS A 169 -20.51 7.42 -5.17
CA LYS A 169 -21.59 8.38 -5.42
C LYS A 169 -21.22 9.28 -6.60
N THR A 170 -22.18 9.65 -7.44
CA THR A 170 -21.96 10.61 -8.53
C THR A 170 -21.54 11.98 -7.96
N VAL A 171 -20.55 12.63 -8.59
CA VAL A 171 -20.12 14.01 -8.26
C VAL A 171 -21.12 15.00 -8.81
#